data_AF-A0A6I9PG12-F1
#
_entry.id   AF-A0A6I9PG12-F1
#
_cell.length_a   1.000
_cell.length_b   1.000
_cell.length_c   1.000
_cell.angle_alpha   90.00
_cell.angle_beta   90.00
_cell.angle_gamma   90.00
#
_symmetry.space_group_name_H-M   'P 1'
#
loop_
_entity.id
_entity.type
_entity.pdbx_description
1 polymer ?
#
loop_
_entity_poly.entity_id
_entity_poly.type
_entity_poly.pdbx_seq_one_letter_code
_entity_poly.pdbx_strand_id
1 'polypeptide(L)'
;LFEKTMSSYTGDDPLDHWGSLVVYMESQDAVHELSQALDRLVQEFLNVEKYANDFRYVNYCIRCASFYPEPVAVYNHVFSKGVGTRTAAFYVSWAKQFEENGKIEQAEAVFQKALENQAQPAETVLNEH
;
A
#
# COMPACT_ATOMS: atom_id res chain seq x y z
N LEU A 1 23.69 -7.70 1.70
CA LEU A 1 23.16 -7.72 3.09
C LEU A 1 21.73 -8.26 3.11
N PHE A 2 20.83 -7.73 2.29
CA PHE A 2 19.44 -8.20 2.13
C PHE A 2 19.27 -9.68 1.76
N GLU A 3 19.99 -10.17 0.73
CA GLU A 3 19.88 -11.55 0.25
C GLU A 3 20.34 -12.61 1.27
N LYS A 4 21.23 -12.23 2.19
CA LYS A 4 21.80 -13.16 3.17
C LYS A 4 20.84 -13.44 4.33
N THR A 5 19.86 -12.56 4.55
CA THR A 5 18.84 -12.69 5.61
C THR A 5 17.60 -13.43 5.12
N MET A 6 17.26 -13.33 3.82
CA MET A 6 16.14 -14.08 3.22
C MET A 6 16.33 -15.60 3.30
N SER A 7 17.59 -16.07 3.22
CA SER A 7 17.90 -17.51 3.22
C SER A 7 17.72 -18.20 4.59
N SER A 8 17.52 -17.45 5.69
CA SER A 8 17.49 -18.01 7.05
C SER A 8 16.23 -17.69 7.85
N TYR A 9 15.19 -17.12 7.23
CA TYR A 9 13.96 -16.81 7.94
C TYR A 9 13.09 -18.08 8.10
N THR A 10 12.83 -18.47 9.35
CA THR A 10 12.03 -19.64 9.74
C THR A 10 10.70 -19.27 10.39
N GLY A 11 10.30 -18.00 10.33
CA GLY A 11 9.03 -17.53 10.89
C GLY A 11 7.83 -17.80 9.97
N ASP A 12 6.66 -18.00 10.56
CA ASP A 12 5.43 -18.33 9.83
C ASP A 12 4.80 -17.13 9.07
N ASP A 13 5.26 -15.90 9.35
CA ASP A 13 4.78 -14.66 8.72
C ASP A 13 5.89 -13.87 8.00
N PRO A 14 6.17 -14.17 6.72
CA PRO A 14 7.15 -13.44 5.91
C PRO A 14 6.97 -11.92 5.90
N LEU A 15 5.74 -11.40 5.99
CA LEU A 15 5.47 -9.96 5.98
C LEU A 15 5.99 -9.26 7.24
N ASP A 16 6.03 -9.96 8.38
CA ASP A 16 6.49 -9.40 9.65
C ASP A 16 7.99 -9.06 9.64
N HIS A 17 8.79 -9.91 8.97
CA HIS A 17 10.21 -9.68 8.78
C HIS A 17 10.49 -8.35 8.06
N TRP A 18 9.70 -8.06 7.04
CA TRP A 18 9.78 -6.82 6.29
C TRP A 18 9.44 -5.59 7.15
N GLY A 19 8.48 -5.72 8.07
CA GLY A 19 8.12 -4.62 8.96
C GLY A 19 9.28 -4.15 9.84
N SER A 20 10.06 -5.07 10.39
CA SER A 20 11.26 -4.75 11.17
C SER A 20 12.32 -4.00 10.35
N LEU A 21 12.49 -4.38 9.09
CA LEU A 21 13.44 -3.73 8.19
C LEU A 21 12.99 -2.32 7.81
N VAL A 22 11.71 -2.13 7.51
CA VAL A 22 11.15 -0.82 7.18
C VAL A 22 11.36 0.17 8.33
N VAL A 23 11.02 -0.23 9.57
CA VAL A 23 11.22 0.59 10.77
C VAL A 23 12.71 0.92 10.98
N TYR A 24 13.59 -0.06 10.75
CA TYR A 24 15.03 0.17 10.84
C TYR A 24 15.49 1.22 9.81
N MET A 25 15.09 1.10 8.54
CA MET A 25 15.48 2.05 7.48
C MET A 25 14.95 3.47 7.74
N GLU A 26 13.72 3.60 8.25
CA GLU A 26 13.16 4.89 8.68
C GLU A 26 14.00 5.53 9.79
N SER A 27 14.48 4.74 10.76
CA SER A 27 15.32 5.25 11.84
C SER A 27 16.68 5.77 11.37
N GLN A 28 17.13 5.32 10.19
CA GLN A 28 18.42 5.71 9.60
C GLN A 28 18.26 6.82 8.56
N ASP A 29 17.05 7.35 8.34
CA ASP A 29 16.72 8.32 7.29
C ASP A 29 17.17 7.86 5.88
N ALA A 30 17.17 6.54 5.67
CA ALA A 30 17.67 5.90 4.45
C ALA A 30 16.56 5.85 3.37
N VAL A 31 16.14 7.03 2.90
CA VAL A 31 14.97 7.21 2.02
C VAL A 31 15.09 6.41 0.70
N HIS A 32 16.30 6.37 0.12
CA HIS A 32 16.53 5.66 -1.14
C HIS A 32 16.48 4.14 -0.97
N GLU A 33 17.05 3.63 0.12
CA GLU A 33 17.02 2.21 0.47
C GLU A 33 15.61 1.78 0.85
N LEU A 34 14.87 2.64 1.53
CA LEU A 34 13.49 2.42 1.92
C LEU A 34 12.58 2.30 0.69
N SER A 35 12.72 3.16 -0.31
CA SER A 35 11.92 3.07 -1.53
C SER A 35 12.18 1.76 -2.28
N GLN A 36 13.45 1.36 -2.43
CA GLN A 36 13.81 0.08 -3.04
C GLN A 36 13.30 -1.13 -2.24
N ALA A 37 13.33 -1.05 -0.91
CA ALA A 37 12.82 -2.12 -0.06
C ALA A 37 11.30 -2.26 -0.21
N LEU A 38 10.57 -1.14 -0.20
CA LEU A 38 9.11 -1.14 -0.39
C LEU A 38 8.72 -1.67 -1.77
N ASP A 39 9.45 -1.31 -2.83
CA ASP A 39 9.23 -1.86 -4.18
C ASP A 39 9.32 -3.38 -4.20
N ARG A 40 10.39 -3.93 -3.62
CA ARG A 40 10.59 -5.38 -3.53
C ARG A 40 9.52 -6.06 -2.71
N LEU A 41 9.15 -5.47 -1.56
CA LEU A 41 8.08 -5.96 -0.70
C LEU A 41 6.76 -6.02 -1.47
N VAL A 42 6.37 -4.96 -2.17
CA VAL A 42 5.14 -4.92 -2.98
C VAL A 42 5.18 -6.01 -4.05
N GLN A 43 6.29 -6.17 -4.78
CA GLN A 43 6.40 -7.20 -5.82
C GLN A 43 6.33 -8.63 -5.25
N GLU A 44 6.93 -8.87 -4.08
CA GLU A 44 6.97 -10.20 -3.44
C GLU A 44 5.58 -10.67 -3.01
N PHE A 45 4.76 -9.77 -2.46
CA PHE A 45 3.43 -10.12 -1.92
C PHE A 45 2.26 -9.81 -2.86
N LEU A 46 2.52 -9.23 -4.04
CA LEU A 46 1.48 -8.77 -4.96
C LEU A 46 0.43 -9.83 -5.33
N ASN A 47 0.86 -11.09 -5.49
CA ASN A 47 -0.01 -12.19 -5.88
C ASN A 47 -0.27 -13.16 -4.70
N VAL A 48 0.01 -12.74 -3.46
CA VAL A 48 -0.16 -13.55 -2.26
C VAL A 48 -1.47 -13.16 -1.59
N GLU A 49 -2.57 -13.83 -1.98
CA GLU A 49 -3.95 -13.47 -1.60
C GLU A 49 -4.15 -13.28 -0.09
N LYS A 50 -3.46 -14.08 0.74
CA LYS A 50 -3.56 -13.98 2.20
C LYS A 50 -3.19 -12.60 2.75
N TYR A 51 -2.35 -11.83 2.05
CA TYR A 51 -1.94 -10.48 2.46
C TYR A 51 -2.63 -9.36 1.69
N ALA A 52 -3.42 -9.66 0.64
CA ALA A 52 -3.98 -8.65 -0.24
C ALA A 52 -4.78 -7.56 0.50
N ASN A 53 -5.42 -7.92 1.62
CA ASN A 53 -6.15 -6.99 2.48
C ASN A 53 -5.61 -6.96 3.94
N ASP A 54 -4.36 -7.42 4.16
CA ASP A 54 -3.66 -7.23 5.43
C ASP A 54 -3.31 -5.73 5.58
N PHE A 55 -3.69 -5.14 6.70
CA PHE A 55 -3.49 -3.72 6.96
C PHE A 55 -2.02 -3.28 6.85
N ARG A 56 -1.07 -4.13 7.27
CA ARG A 56 0.38 -3.84 7.16
C ARG A 56 0.79 -3.74 5.71
N TYR A 57 0.40 -4.74 4.91
CA TYR A 57 0.76 -4.79 3.49
C TYR A 57 0.15 -3.64 2.69
N VAL A 58 -1.13 -3.34 2.93
CA VAL A 58 -1.81 -2.23 2.27
C VAL A 58 -1.13 -0.90 2.59
N ASN A 59 -0.71 -0.68 3.85
CA ASN A 59 0.05 0.52 4.20
C ASN A 59 1.42 0.59 3.52
N TYR A 60 2.12 -0.54 3.36
CA TYR A 60 3.36 -0.55 2.57
C TYR A 60 3.11 -0.19 1.10
N CYS A 61 1.99 -0.63 0.51
CA CYS A 61 1.60 -0.23 -0.84
C CYS A 61 1.31 1.28 -0.94
N ILE A 62 0.57 1.85 0.01
CA ILE A 62 0.29 3.30 0.08
C ILE A 62 1.61 4.09 0.19
N ARG A 63 2.50 3.65 1.07
CA ARG A 63 3.81 4.27 1.25
C ARG A 63 4.68 4.14 0.00
N CYS A 64 4.72 2.97 -0.62
CA CYS A 64 5.42 2.75 -1.88
C CYS A 64 4.96 3.76 -2.94
N ALA A 65 3.65 3.95 -3.10
CA ALA A 65 3.08 4.90 -4.06
C ALA A 65 3.59 6.33 -3.87
N SER A 66 3.84 6.78 -2.63
CA SER A 66 4.37 8.14 -2.36
C SER A 66 5.80 8.38 -2.87
N PHE A 67 6.56 7.33 -3.20
CA PHE A 67 7.90 7.46 -3.79
C PHE A 67 7.88 7.53 -5.32
N TYR A 68 6.72 7.30 -5.95
CA TYR A 68 6.59 7.33 -7.41
C TYR A 68 6.18 8.71 -7.91
N PRO A 69 6.67 9.13 -9.10
CA PRO A 69 6.22 10.36 -9.73
C PRO A 69 4.74 10.30 -10.16
N GLU A 70 4.22 9.09 -10.41
CA GLU A 70 2.82 8.84 -10.78
C GLU A 70 2.16 7.85 -9.79
N PRO A 71 1.81 8.28 -8.56
CA PRO A 71 1.29 7.39 -7.52
C PRO A 71 0.01 6.66 -7.93
N VAL A 72 -0.85 7.30 -8.74
CA VAL A 72 -2.10 6.73 -9.27
C VAL A 72 -1.84 5.45 -10.08
N ALA A 73 -0.70 5.34 -10.77
CA ALA A 73 -0.35 4.12 -11.51
C ALA A 73 -0.08 2.95 -10.55
N VAL A 74 0.55 3.21 -9.40
CA VAL A 74 0.80 2.21 -8.36
C VAL A 74 -0.50 1.73 -7.75
N TYR A 75 -1.40 2.65 -7.36
CA TYR A 75 -2.72 2.31 -6.84
C TYR A 75 -3.52 1.44 -7.80
N ASN A 76 -3.61 1.83 -9.08
CA ASN A 76 -4.29 1.01 -10.09
C ASN A 76 -3.66 -0.38 -10.25
N HIS A 77 -2.33 -0.46 -10.25
CA HIS A 77 -1.60 -1.71 -10.42
C HIS A 77 -1.91 -2.69 -9.28
N VAL A 78 -1.75 -2.28 -8.03
CA VAL A 78 -1.98 -3.16 -6.88
C VAL A 78 -3.48 -3.48 -6.72
N PHE A 79 -4.36 -2.51 -6.98
CA PHE A 79 -5.81 -2.73 -6.98
C PHE A 79 -6.23 -3.80 -8.01
N SER A 80 -5.63 -3.80 -9.21
CA SER A 80 -5.90 -4.83 -10.24
C SER A 80 -5.54 -6.26 -9.80
N LYS A 81 -4.77 -6.39 -8.71
CA LYS A 81 -4.36 -7.65 -8.09
C LYS A 81 -5.17 -7.99 -6.84
N GLY A 82 -6.22 -7.21 -6.54
CA GLY A 82 -7.07 -7.39 -5.36
C GLY A 82 -6.49 -6.80 -4.07
N VAL A 83 -5.40 -6.03 -4.16
CA VAL A 83 -4.78 -5.42 -2.99
C VAL A 83 -5.58 -4.20 -2.53
N GLY A 84 -5.83 -4.11 -1.22
CA GLY A 84 -6.48 -2.96 -0.59
C GLY A 84 -7.98 -2.81 -0.90
N THR A 85 -8.60 -3.77 -1.61
CA THR A 85 -10.02 -3.69 -2.02
C THR A 85 -10.98 -3.57 -0.85
N ARG A 86 -10.62 -4.04 0.35
CA ARG A 86 -11.44 -3.95 1.57
C ARG A 86 -10.93 -2.94 2.59
N THR A 87 -9.95 -2.11 2.23
CA THR A 87 -9.27 -1.22 3.18
C THR A 87 -9.57 0.24 2.83
N ALA A 88 -10.36 0.93 3.66
CA ALA A 88 -10.79 2.30 3.40
C ALA A 88 -9.59 3.26 3.22
N ALA A 89 -8.55 3.12 4.04
CA ALA A 89 -7.33 3.93 3.94
C ALA A 89 -6.68 3.88 2.55
N PHE A 90 -6.76 2.74 1.84
CA PHE A 90 -6.24 2.61 0.49
C PHE A 90 -6.98 3.52 -0.49
N TYR A 91 -8.31 3.51 -0.44
CA TYR A 91 -9.14 4.36 -1.31
C TYR A 91 -8.97 5.84 -0.98
N VAL A 92 -8.90 6.21 0.31
CA VAL A 92 -8.67 7.60 0.74
C VAL A 92 -7.33 8.12 0.24
N SER A 93 -6.25 7.35 0.42
CA SER A 93 -4.93 7.75 -0.07
C SER A 93 -4.89 7.84 -1.59
N TRP A 94 -5.62 6.98 -2.30
CA TRP A 94 -5.74 7.04 -3.75
C TRP A 94 -6.56 8.26 -4.22
N ALA A 95 -7.72 8.53 -3.61
CA ALA A 95 -8.57 9.67 -3.94
C ALA A 95 -7.83 11.00 -3.75
N LYS A 96 -7.04 11.12 -2.66
CA LYS A 96 -6.21 12.31 -2.39
C LYS A 96 -5.25 12.66 -3.52
N GLN A 97 -4.71 11.66 -4.22
CA GLN A 97 -3.86 11.91 -5.40
C GLN A 97 -4.60 12.61 -6.54
N PHE A 98 -5.90 12.39 -6.67
CA PHE A 98 -6.73 13.11 -7.63
C PHE A 98 -7.10 14.51 -7.10
N GLU A 99 -7.48 14.64 -5.83
CA GLU A 99 -7.83 15.92 -5.21
C GLU A 99 -6.70 16.94 -5.27
N GLU A 100 -5.47 16.52 -4.94
CA GLU A 100 -4.26 17.36 -5.00
C GLU A 100 -3.98 17.90 -6.41
N ASN A 101 -4.49 17.21 -7.44
CA ASN A 101 -4.39 17.59 -8.84
C ASN A 101 -5.66 18.26 -9.38
N GLY A 102 -6.62 18.61 -8.52
CA GLY A 102 -7.90 19.24 -8.89
C GLY A 102 -8.86 18.31 -9.67
N LYS A 103 -8.63 17.00 -9.63
CA LYS A 103 -9.38 15.96 -10.38
C LYS A 103 -10.53 15.39 -9.53
N ILE A 104 -11.48 16.25 -9.16
CA ILE A 104 -12.53 15.93 -8.19
C ILE A 104 -13.43 14.76 -8.65
N GLU A 105 -13.82 14.71 -9.93
CA GLU A 105 -14.64 13.62 -10.46
C GLU A 105 -13.95 12.25 -10.35
N GLN A 106 -12.63 12.20 -10.53
CA GLN A 106 -11.87 10.96 -10.36
C GLN A 106 -11.72 10.57 -8.89
N ALA A 107 -11.58 11.52 -7.97
CA ALA A 107 -11.57 11.25 -6.54
C ALA A 107 -12.91 10.64 -6.08
N GLU A 108 -14.01 11.23 -6.51
CA GLU A 108 -15.37 10.73 -6.24
C GLU A 108 -15.56 9.29 -6.76
N ALA A 109 -15.10 9.02 -7.98
CA ALA A 109 -15.14 7.66 -8.53
C ALA A 109 -14.34 6.65 -7.70
N VAL A 110 -13.27 7.06 -7.02
CA VAL A 110 -12.52 6.21 -6.10
C VAL A 110 -13.30 5.96 -4.80
N PHE A 111 -13.96 6.97 -4.24
CA PHE A 111 -14.81 6.80 -3.06
C PHE A 111 -16.02 5.92 -3.33
N GLN A 112 -16.68 6.09 -4.47
CA GLN A 112 -17.78 5.24 -4.90
C GLN A 112 -17.33 3.77 -5.01
N LYS A 113 -16.14 3.51 -5.58
CA LYS A 113 -15.54 2.16 -5.58
C LYS A 113 -15.31 1.62 -4.18
N ALA A 114 -14.90 2.45 -3.22
CA ALA A 114 -14.69 2.04 -1.84
C ALA A 114 -15.99 1.54 -1.19
N LEU A 115 -17.11 2.24 -1.45
CA LEU A 115 -18.44 1.85 -0.98
C LEU A 115 -18.89 0.53 -1.63
N GLU A 116 -18.72 0.38 -2.94
CA GLU A 116 -19.06 -0.84 -3.69
C GLU A 116 -18.28 -2.06 -3.19
N ASN A 117 -17.01 -1.88 -2.83
CA ASN A 117 -16.18 -2.94 -2.26
C ASN A 117 -16.31 -3.10 -0.74
N GLN A 118 -17.21 -2.34 -0.10
CA GLN A 118 -17.48 -2.38 1.34
C GLN A 118 -16.22 -2.18 2.17
N ALA A 119 -15.35 -1.25 1.73
CA ALA A 119 -14.07 -0.97 2.37
C ALA A 119 -14.26 -0.54 3.83
N GLN A 120 -13.37 -1.04 4.71
CA GLN A 120 -13.47 -0.84 6.15
C GLN A 120 -12.32 0.01 6.70
N PRO A 121 -12.56 0.80 7.76
CA PRO A 121 -13.89 1.09 8.31
C PRO A 121 -14.69 2.03 7.39
N ALA A 122 -15.99 1.77 7.22
CA ALA A 122 -16.83 2.49 6.26
C ALA A 122 -16.93 4.00 6.56
N GLU A 123 -16.89 4.38 7.83
CA GLU A 123 -16.91 5.78 8.29
C GLU A 123 -15.77 6.61 7.70
N THR A 124 -14.60 6.00 7.45
CA THR A 124 -13.46 6.73 6.87
C THR A 124 -13.74 7.16 5.43
N VAL A 125 -14.49 6.36 4.66
CA VAL A 125 -14.90 6.73 3.30
C VAL A 125 -15.99 7.80 3.34
N LEU A 126 -16.98 7.64 4.23
CA LEU A 126 -18.12 8.55 4.36
C LEU A 126 -17.75 9.95 4.87
N ASN A 127 -16.66 10.08 5.63
CA ASN A 127 -16.22 11.38 6.14
C ASN A 127 -15.44 12.21 5.10
N GLU A 128 -14.92 11.58 4.06
CA GLU A 128 -14.13 12.22 2.99
C GLU A 128 -14.97 12.48 1.72
N HIS A 129 -16.19 11.92 1.66
CA HIS A 129 -17.21 12.10 0.62
C HIS A 129 -18.22 13.18 1.03
#